data_AF-A0AAU2YPP1-F1
#
_entry.id   AF-A0AAU2YPP1-F1
#
_cell.length_a   1.000
_cell.length_b   1.000
_cell.length_c   1.000
_cell.angle_alpha   90.00
_cell.angle_beta   90.00
_cell.angle_gamma   90.00
#
_symmetry.space_group_name_H-M   'P 1'
#
loop_
_entity.id
_entity.type
_entity.pdbx_description
1 polymer ?
#
loop_
_entity_poly.entity_id
_entity_poly.type
_entity_poly.pdbx_seq_one_letter_code
_entity_poly.pdbx_strand_id
1 'polypeptide(L)'
;MTDDVSKVVQRVFDALSELEGIEDPTERAAAISQVLADHSARAPRLRELRREAVLALRAEKVSYRKIAARLGVSLGTVQDIERGHGGAWGTKARKKAVTEGSIDDESPAQ
;
A
#
# COMPACT_ATOMS: atom_id res chain seq x y z
N MET A 1 17.97 -20.52 -0.88
CA MET A 1 17.11 -19.65 -0.04
C MET A 1 16.14 -18.82 -0.87
N THR A 2 16.53 -18.31 -2.05
CA THR A 2 15.62 -17.61 -2.98
C THR A 2 14.46 -18.47 -3.47
N ASP A 3 14.71 -19.77 -3.68
CA ASP A 3 13.68 -20.71 -4.16
C ASP A 3 12.49 -20.85 -3.20
N ASP A 4 12.71 -20.74 -1.89
CA ASP A 4 11.64 -20.85 -0.91
C ASP A 4 10.78 -19.58 -0.87
N VAL A 5 11.39 -18.41 -1.06
CA VAL A 5 10.66 -17.14 -1.21
C VAL A 5 9.81 -17.18 -2.48
N SER A 6 10.39 -17.63 -3.60
CA SER A 6 9.66 -17.78 -4.86
C SER A 6 8.47 -18.75 -4.73
N LYS A 7 8.61 -19.86 -4.01
CA LYS A 7 7.50 -20.78 -3.73
C LYS A 7 6.38 -20.13 -2.91
N VAL A 8 6.72 -19.33 -1.89
CA VAL A 8 5.71 -18.63 -1.08
C VAL A 8 4.95 -17.60 -1.93
N VAL A 9 5.66 -16.83 -2.74
CA VAL A 9 5.04 -15.86 -3.66
C VAL A 9 4.14 -16.58 -4.66
N GLN A 10 4.61 -17.69 -5.23
CA GLN A 10 3.82 -18.47 -6.18
C GLN A 10 2.52 -19.00 -5.57
N ARG A 11 2.56 -19.54 -4.35
CA ARG A 11 1.33 -19.99 -3.65
C ARG A 11 0.31 -18.88 -3.44
N VAL A 12 0.77 -17.65 -3.19
CA VAL A 12 -0.14 -16.50 -3.10
C VAL A 12 -0.77 -16.19 -4.45
N PHE A 13 0.01 -16.22 -5.53
CA PHE A 13 -0.53 -16.02 -6.88
C PHE A 13 -1.50 -17.13 -7.30
N ASP A 14 -1.14 -18.39 -7.03
CA ASP A 14 -1.99 -19.55 -7.32
C ASP A 14 -3.33 -19.42 -6.58
N ALA A 15 -3.30 -19.08 -5.28
CA ALA A 15 -4.52 -18.87 -4.50
C ALA A 15 -5.38 -17.71 -5.04
N LEU A 16 -4.77 -16.64 -5.54
CA LEU A 16 -5.52 -15.54 -6.17
C LEU A 16 -6.17 -15.99 -7.49
N SER A 17 -5.46 -16.76 -8.32
CA SER A 17 -6.01 -17.34 -9.55
C SER A 17 -7.13 -18.34 -9.28
N GLU A 18 -7.05 -19.12 -8.19
CA GLU A 18 -8.13 -20.00 -7.76
C GLU A 18 -9.41 -19.25 -7.41
N LEU A 19 -9.31 -18.08 -6.74
CA LEU A 19 -10.47 -17.22 -6.45
C LEU A 19 -11.14 -16.74 -7.74
N GLU A 20 -10.35 -16.33 -8.73
CA GLU A 20 -10.85 -15.89 -10.04
C GLU A 20 -11.57 -17.01 -10.80
N GLY A 21 -11.15 -18.26 -10.59
CA GLY A 21 -11.70 -19.45 -11.24
C GLY A 21 -12.97 -20.04 -10.60
N ILE A 22 -13.44 -19.53 -9.45
CA ILE A 22 -14.70 -19.99 -8.83
C ILE A 22 -15.86 -19.78 -9.81
N GLU A 23 -16.64 -20.81 -10.11
CA GLU A 23 -17.70 -20.77 -11.14
C GLU A 23 -18.87 -19.88 -10.73
N ASP A 24 -19.42 -20.10 -9.52
CA ASP A 24 -20.56 -19.32 -9.02
C ASP A 24 -20.15 -17.85 -8.75
N PRO A 25 -20.83 -16.87 -9.36
CA PRO A 25 -20.46 -15.46 -9.24
C PRO A 25 -20.64 -14.90 -7.82
N THR A 26 -21.59 -15.42 -7.04
CA THR A 26 -21.85 -14.97 -5.67
C THR A 26 -20.79 -15.53 -4.72
N GLU A 27 -20.46 -16.82 -4.85
CA GLU A 27 -19.38 -17.46 -4.08
C GLU A 27 -18.03 -16.81 -4.39
N ARG A 28 -17.74 -16.54 -5.67
CA ARG A 28 -16.54 -15.82 -6.09
C ARG A 28 -16.44 -14.44 -5.44
N ALA A 29 -17.53 -13.66 -5.50
CA ALA A 29 -17.57 -12.33 -4.90
C ALA A 29 -17.39 -12.37 -3.37
N ALA A 30 -18.00 -13.35 -2.69
CA ALA A 30 -17.86 -13.54 -1.25
C ALA A 30 -16.41 -13.88 -0.86
N ALA A 31 -15.78 -14.81 -1.57
CA ALA A 31 -14.39 -15.21 -1.32
C ALA A 31 -13.41 -14.05 -1.58
N ILE A 32 -13.56 -13.33 -2.70
CA ILE A 32 -12.75 -12.13 -3.01
C ILE A 32 -12.93 -11.08 -1.92
N SER A 33 -14.16 -10.84 -1.45
CA SER A 33 -14.43 -9.84 -0.41
C SER A 33 -13.68 -10.14 0.90
N GLN A 34 -13.61 -11.40 1.31
CA GLN A 34 -12.84 -11.82 2.49
C GLN A 34 -11.35 -11.55 2.33
N VAL A 35 -10.79 -11.88 1.15
CA VAL A 35 -9.37 -11.66 0.85
C VAL A 35 -9.03 -10.18 0.80
N LEU A 36 -9.89 -9.35 0.19
CA LEU A 36 -9.69 -7.90 0.16
C LEU A 36 -9.76 -7.29 1.56
N ALA A 37 -10.67 -7.76 2.42
CA ALA A 37 -10.77 -7.32 3.81
C ALA A 37 -9.49 -7.66 4.60
N ASP A 38 -9.03 -8.90 4.56
CA ASP A 38 -7.77 -9.31 5.22
C ASP A 38 -6.56 -8.57 4.63
N HIS A 39 -6.49 -8.43 3.30
CA HIS A 39 -5.43 -7.66 2.64
C HIS A 39 -5.42 -6.21 3.12
N SER A 40 -6.58 -5.56 3.26
CA SER A 40 -6.66 -4.18 3.75
C SER A 40 -6.06 -4.03 5.16
N ALA A 41 -6.28 -5.02 6.02
CA ALA A 41 -5.73 -5.06 7.38
C ALA A 41 -4.22 -5.33 7.40
N ARG A 42 -3.72 -6.21 6.52
CA ARG A 42 -2.30 -6.62 6.50
C ARG A 42 -1.40 -5.73 5.65
N ALA A 43 -1.94 -5.07 4.63
CA ALA A 43 -1.17 -4.27 3.67
C ALA A 43 -0.30 -3.20 4.35
N PRO A 44 -0.73 -2.48 5.41
CA PRO A 44 0.15 -1.54 6.11
C PRO A 44 1.39 -2.22 6.68
N ARG A 45 1.24 -3.37 7.35
CA ARG A 45 2.36 -4.12 7.92
C ARG A 45 3.30 -4.64 6.84
N LEU A 46 2.78 -5.18 5.73
CA LEU A 46 3.59 -5.65 4.62
C LEU A 46 4.39 -4.51 3.96
N ARG A 47 3.79 -3.32 3.82
CA ARG A 47 4.49 -2.12 3.33
C ARG A 47 5.59 -1.67 4.27
N GLU A 48 5.35 -1.73 5.59
CA GLU A 48 6.36 -1.38 6.59
C GLU A 48 7.52 -2.36 6.58
N LEU A 49 7.28 -3.68 6.54
CA LEU A 49 8.34 -4.68 6.41
C LEU A 49 9.22 -4.45 5.17
N ARG A 50 8.59 -4.08 4.04
CA ARG A 50 9.33 -3.70 2.82
C ARG A 50 10.15 -2.43 3.04
N ARG A 51 9.61 -1.45 3.77
CA ARG A 51 10.29 -0.19 4.09
C ARG A 51 11.46 -0.40 5.04
N GLU A 52 11.29 -1.19 6.09
CA GLU A 52 12.34 -1.60 7.03
C GLU A 52 13.55 -2.17 6.26
N ALA A 53 13.31 -3.07 5.29
CA ALA A 53 14.37 -3.64 4.46
C ALA A 53 15.10 -2.59 3.60
N VAL A 54 14.38 -1.64 2.99
CA VAL A 54 14.99 -0.55 2.23
C VAL A 54 15.83 0.34 3.15
N LEU A 55 15.31 0.73 4.32
CA LEU A 55 16.02 1.57 5.27
C LEU A 55 17.29 0.89 5.80
N ALA A 56 17.25 -0.40 6.09
CA ALA A 56 18.43 -1.17 6.48
C ALA A 56 19.53 -1.15 5.41
N LEU A 57 19.17 -1.41 4.15
CA LEU A 57 20.11 -1.34 3.03
C LEU A 57 20.66 0.07 2.80
N ARG A 58 19.86 1.12 3.08
CA ARG A 58 20.31 2.51 3.00
C ARG A 58 21.27 2.86 4.13
N ALA A 59 21.06 2.35 5.34
CA ALA A 59 21.98 2.48 6.46
C ALA A 59 23.36 1.85 6.15
N GLU A 60 23.37 0.75 5.39
CA GLU A 60 24.58 0.12 4.84
C GLU A 60 25.22 0.89 3.66
N LYS A 61 24.70 2.08 3.32
CA LYS A 61 25.15 2.91 2.18
C LYS A 61 24.99 2.23 0.81
N VAL A 62 24.11 1.25 0.67
CA VAL A 62 23.78 0.65 -0.64
C VAL A 62 23.08 1.70 -1.50
N SER A 63 23.51 1.84 -2.76
CA SER A 63 22.91 2.80 -3.68
C SER A 63 21.49 2.38 -4.07
N TYR A 64 20.62 3.36 -4.31
CA TYR A 64 19.22 3.10 -4.70
C TYR A 64 19.09 2.17 -5.90
N ARG A 65 19.96 2.30 -6.92
CA ARG A 65 19.95 1.41 -8.11
C ARG A 65 20.27 -0.05 -7.73
N LYS A 66 21.20 -0.27 -6.80
CA LYS A 66 21.52 -1.61 -6.31
C LYS A 66 20.37 -2.20 -5.49
N ILE A 67 19.71 -1.39 -4.68
CA ILE A 67 18.51 -1.81 -3.93
C ILE A 67 17.38 -2.18 -4.89
N ALA A 68 17.13 -1.34 -5.90
CA ALA A 68 16.12 -1.57 -6.94
C ALA A 68 16.33 -2.92 -7.64
N ALA A 69 17.56 -3.19 -8.09
CA ALA A 69 17.92 -4.46 -8.72
C ALA A 69 17.76 -5.67 -7.78
N ARG A 70 18.13 -5.53 -6.49
CA ARG A 70 17.98 -6.61 -5.49
C ARG A 70 16.52 -6.94 -5.19
N LEU A 71 15.67 -5.92 -5.13
CA LEU A 71 14.25 -6.06 -4.75
C LEU A 71 13.32 -6.27 -5.95
N GLY A 72 13.82 -6.16 -7.19
CA GLY A 72 13.01 -6.28 -8.40
C GLY A 72 12.00 -5.13 -8.59
N VAL A 73 12.32 -3.92 -8.12
CA VAL A 73 11.45 -2.73 -8.23
C VAL A 73 12.18 -1.58 -8.92
N SER A 74 11.43 -0.55 -9.33
CA SER A 74 12.04 0.63 -9.96
C SER A 74 12.85 1.47 -8.96
N LEU A 75 13.79 2.27 -9.48
CA LEU A 75 14.54 3.25 -8.69
C LEU A 75 13.62 4.22 -7.93
N GLY A 76 12.61 4.76 -8.63
CA GLY A 76 11.64 5.69 -8.05
C GLY A 76 10.88 5.04 -6.89
N THR A 77 10.45 3.79 -7.06
CA THR A 77 9.78 3.01 -6.01
C THR A 77 10.62 2.88 -4.75
N VAL A 78 11.93 2.62 -4.86
CA VAL A 78 12.82 2.56 -3.68
C VAL A 78 12.86 3.91 -2.96
N GLN A 79 12.99 5.01 -3.70
CA GLN A 79 13.03 6.34 -3.10
C GLN A 79 11.69 6.73 -2.45
N ASP A 80 10.57 6.36 -3.06
CA ASP A 80 9.23 6.59 -2.50
C ASP A 80 9.00 5.77 -1.22
N ILE A 81 9.48 4.52 -1.19
CA ILE A 81 9.45 3.67 0.01
C ILE A 81 10.26 4.33 1.14
N GLU A 82 11.48 4.77 0.87
CA GLU A 82 12.35 5.42 1.87
C GLU A 82 11.70 6.69 2.43
N ARG A 83 11.13 7.55 1.57
CA ARG A 83 10.41 8.78 1.97
C ARG A 83 9.08 8.53 2.69
N GLY A 84 8.62 7.29 2.78
CA GLY A 84 7.32 6.94 3.35
C GLY A 84 6.14 7.29 2.45
N HIS A 85 6.38 7.51 1.15
CA HIS A 85 5.35 7.71 0.12
C HIS A 85 4.86 6.40 -0.51
N GLY A 86 5.40 5.24 -0.12
CA GLY A 86 4.97 3.92 -0.61
C GLY A 86 3.62 3.41 -0.08
N GLY A 87 2.93 4.21 0.75
CA GLY A 87 1.55 3.98 1.18
C GLY A 87 0.55 4.40 0.10
N ALA A 88 -0.63 3.79 0.07
CA ALA A 88 -1.68 4.08 -0.91
C ALA A 88 -1.81 5.58 -1.16
N TRP A 89 -1.56 6.02 -2.40
CA TRP A 89 -2.00 7.34 -2.86
C TRP A 89 -3.53 7.35 -2.74
N GLY A 90 -4.07 7.87 -1.64
CA GLY A 90 -5.52 7.82 -1.42
C GLY A 90 -6.09 8.38 -0.13
N THR A 91 -5.33 8.60 0.95
CA THR A 91 -5.94 9.07 2.23
C THR A 91 -5.08 10.05 3.02
N LYS A 92 -4.39 10.98 2.35
CA LYS A 92 -4.15 12.29 2.97
C LYS A 92 -5.17 13.25 2.37
N ALA A 93 -6.30 13.43 3.04
CA ALA A 93 -7.09 14.63 2.86
C ALA A 93 -6.11 15.79 3.01
N ARG A 94 -5.91 16.58 1.95
CA ARG A 94 -5.29 17.89 2.11
C ARG A 94 -6.18 18.59 3.13
N LYS A 95 -5.69 18.81 4.36
CA LYS A 95 -6.35 19.75 5.26
C LYS A 95 -6.32 21.09 4.53
N LYS A 96 -7.43 21.43 3.87
CA LYS A 96 -7.67 22.78 3.41
C LYS A 96 -7.70 23.58 4.71
N ALA A 97 -6.71 24.44 4.93
CA ALA A 97 -6.74 25.37 6.04
C ALA A 97 -8.03 26.18 5.88
N VAL A 98 -9.01 25.91 6.74
CA VAL A 98 -10.18 26.77 6.89
C VAL A 98 -9.64 27.95 7.69
N THR A 99 -9.35 29.05 6.98
CA THR A 99 -9.17 30.34 7.64
C THR A 99 -10.53 30.71 8.23
N GLU A 100 -10.61 30.67 9.56
CA GLU A 100 -11.68 31.27 10.36
C GLU A 100 -11.70 32.79 10.14
N GLY A 101 -12.92 33.35 10.12
CA GLY A 101 -13.25 34.76 9.97
C GLY A 101 -14.22 34.92 8.80
N SER A 102 -15.50 35.25 8.97
CA SER A 102 -16.20 35.93 10.08
C SER A 102 -17.71 35.80 9.82
N ILE A 103 -18.44 35.23 10.78
CA ILE A 103 -19.87 35.45 11.03
C ILE A 103 -19.83 35.95 12.48
N ASP A 104 -20.29 37.15 12.82
CA ASP A 104 -21.67 37.65 12.90
C ASP A 104 -21.64 39.18 12.62
N ASP A 105 -22.71 39.92 12.26
CA ASP A 105 -23.99 40.04 12.94
C ASP A 105 -24.88 41.04 12.13
N GLU A 106 -26.18 41.07 12.46
CA GLU A 106 -27.19 42.11 12.18
C GLU A 106 -28.35 41.79 11.18
N SER A 107 -29.31 41.01 11.71
CA SER A 107 -30.74 41.35 11.93
C SER A 107 -31.77 41.49 10.79
N PRO A 108 -33.08 41.27 11.10
CA PRO A 108 -34.05 40.66 10.19
C PRO A 108 -34.90 41.65 9.40
N ALA A 109 -35.49 41.12 8.32
CA ALA A 109 -36.43 41.80 7.44
C ALA A 109 -37.68 42.32 8.16
N GLN A 110 -38.05 43.56 7.82
CA GLN A 110 -39.42 44.08 7.86
C GLN A 110 -39.90 44.25 6.43
#